data_AF-A0A7S2L2F5-F1
#
_entry.id   AF-A0A7S2L2F5-F1
#
_cell.length_a   1.000
_cell.length_b   1.000
_cell.length_c   1.000
_cell.angle_alpha   90.00
_cell.angle_beta   90.00
_cell.angle_gamma   90.00
#
_symmetry.space_group_name_H-M   'P 1'
#
loop_
_entity.id
_entity.type
_entity.pdbx_description
1 polymer ?
#
loop_
_entity_poly.entity_id
_entity_poly.type
_entity_poly.pdbx_seq_one_letter_code
_entity_poly.pdbx_strand_id
1 'polypeptide(L)'
;RTLFEVYSPPFEAAVKAGVSGVMCSYNLVKCTSGKCEGKPAYACANDDILNKHLKGEMGFRGIVISDWDATKCQPGADHSPGCSPGKYIDNDFAADAGLDLEMPSCISFKGGVTKRAAEKAARLKWAFMNQGRSTSGDMLPGGRRLDQRLSGNATGQGAGRSLQDSPVQFIQWYNHPHKCLQVEGDQALLGMRLELWDCLDTPKQQFVWTGVDSKIHWAADPKMCVDVTAHKFSNGSPLQLWECLEGDDDQHFLISPTGIGKIRSRAHPHMCIDVTRHSTSNGNQLQLWECLSNDGDQLMASGAVQQAVDLSPDWSRDMPPGSDVDLPRAESAALGPPPA
;
A
#
# COMPACT_ATOMS: atom_id res chain seq x y z
N ARG A 1 3.74 28.22 3.10
CA ARG A 1 4.13 28.61 4.47
C ARG A 1 3.03 28.28 5.48
N THR A 2 1.88 28.98 5.50
CA THR A 2 0.78 28.70 6.46
C THR A 2 0.27 27.26 6.43
N LEU A 3 0.17 26.64 5.24
CA LEU A 3 -0.22 25.23 5.11
C LEU A 3 0.66 24.31 5.96
N PHE A 4 1.98 24.38 5.78
CA PHE A 4 2.93 23.48 6.44
C PHE A 4 3.24 23.84 7.89
N GLU A 5 3.22 25.13 8.25
CA GLU A 5 3.57 25.57 9.60
C GLU A 5 2.39 25.48 10.58
N VAL A 6 1.14 25.61 10.09
CA VAL A 6 -0.06 25.69 10.95
C VAL A 6 -0.99 24.49 10.74
N TYR A 7 -1.29 24.12 9.49
CA TYR A 7 -2.34 23.14 9.21
C TYR A 7 -1.82 21.71 9.09
N SER A 8 -0.65 21.48 8.49
CA SER A 8 -0.11 20.12 8.25
C SER A 8 0.31 19.33 9.50
N PRO A 9 0.92 19.93 10.56
CA PRO A 9 1.44 19.16 11.69
C PRO A 9 0.44 18.22 12.40
N PRO A 10 -0.82 18.62 12.69
CA PRO A 10 -1.79 17.69 13.29
C PRO A 10 -2.16 16.53 12.38
N PHE A 11 -2.22 16.74 11.05
CA PHE A 11 -2.49 15.64 10.11
C PHE A 11 -1.31 14.68 10.03
N GLU A 12 -0.07 15.19 10.00
CA GLU A 12 1.12 14.34 9.98
C GLU A 12 1.20 13.48 11.25
N ALA A 13 0.89 14.05 12.42
CA ALA A 13 0.82 13.31 13.66
C ALA A 13 -0.27 12.22 13.63
N ALA A 14 -1.46 12.52 13.09
CA ALA A 14 -2.54 11.55 12.94
C ALA A 14 -2.19 10.41 11.96
N VAL A 15 -1.51 10.73 10.86
CA VAL A 15 -1.02 9.73 9.90
C VAL A 15 0.04 8.82 10.52
N LYS A 16 1.00 9.39 11.27
CA LYS A 16 2.00 8.62 12.03
C LYS A 16 1.36 7.73 13.08
N ALA A 17 0.27 8.18 13.71
CA ALA A 17 -0.52 7.40 14.65
C ALA A 17 -1.37 6.30 13.99
N GLY A 18 -1.40 6.23 12.65
CA GLY A 18 -2.12 5.19 11.92
C GLY A 18 -3.61 5.47 11.76
N VAL A 19 -4.02 6.73 11.58
CA VAL A 19 -5.43 7.04 11.28
C VAL A 19 -5.92 6.33 10.01
N SER A 20 -7.15 5.83 10.03
CA SER A 20 -7.73 5.03 8.93
C SER A 20 -8.40 5.88 7.85
N GLY A 21 -8.79 7.12 8.17
CA GLY A 21 -9.52 8.01 7.27
C GLY A 21 -9.22 9.47 7.53
N VAL A 22 -9.19 10.27 6.46
CA VAL A 22 -9.05 11.73 6.50
C VAL A 22 -10.18 12.35 5.68
N MET A 23 -10.80 13.40 6.21
CA MET A 23 -11.81 14.14 5.47
C MET A 23 -11.17 15.34 4.78
N CYS A 24 -11.46 15.53 3.48
CA CYS A 24 -11.05 16.72 2.74
C CYS A 24 -12.08 17.85 2.92
N SER A 25 -11.63 19.10 2.84
CA SER A 25 -12.45 20.28 3.13
C SER A 25 -12.93 21.03 1.88
N TYR A 26 -13.83 22.00 2.09
CA TYR A 26 -14.40 22.88 1.07
C TYR A 26 -13.44 23.98 0.57
N ASN A 27 -12.25 24.11 1.16
CA ASN A 27 -11.37 25.23 0.86
C ASN A 27 -10.84 25.15 -0.56
N LEU A 28 -10.87 26.29 -1.26
CA LEU A 28 -10.10 26.45 -2.49
C LEU A 28 -8.64 26.69 -2.13
N VAL A 29 -7.78 25.79 -2.60
CA VAL A 29 -6.34 25.86 -2.41
C VAL A 29 -5.67 26.01 -3.76
N LYS A 30 -4.69 26.90 -3.85
CA LYS A 30 -3.91 27.09 -5.07
C LYS A 30 -3.13 25.81 -5.37
N CYS A 31 -3.29 25.32 -6.58
CA CYS A 31 -2.62 24.12 -7.06
C CYS A 31 -1.37 24.50 -7.88
N THR A 32 -0.29 23.75 -7.66
CA THR A 32 1.07 23.93 -8.16
C THR A 32 1.56 22.74 -8.99
N SER A 33 0.83 21.64 -9.02
CA SER A 33 1.10 20.49 -9.89
C SER A 33 -0.16 19.69 -10.24
N GLY A 34 -0.06 18.77 -11.20
CA GLY A 34 -1.15 17.87 -11.56
C GLY A 34 -2.26 18.56 -12.35
N LYS A 35 -3.44 17.93 -12.44
CA LYS A 35 -4.54 18.40 -13.32
C LYS A 35 -5.13 19.76 -12.93
N CYS A 36 -4.84 20.27 -11.73
CA CYS A 36 -5.29 21.59 -11.27
C CYS A 36 -4.22 22.69 -11.40
N GLU A 37 -3.05 22.41 -11.96
CA GLU A 37 -1.90 23.32 -11.96
C GLU A 37 -2.27 24.74 -12.44
N GLY A 38 -1.81 25.74 -11.68
CA GLY A 38 -2.02 27.15 -11.98
C GLY A 38 -3.39 27.70 -11.60
N LYS A 39 -4.31 26.86 -11.09
CA LYS A 39 -5.67 27.26 -10.70
C LYS A 39 -5.98 26.89 -9.24
N PRO A 40 -6.85 27.64 -8.54
CA PRO A 40 -7.41 27.19 -7.29
C PRO A 40 -8.34 25.99 -7.54
N ALA A 41 -8.24 24.98 -6.69
CA ALA A 41 -9.10 23.80 -6.70
C ALA A 41 -9.55 23.49 -5.28
N TYR A 42 -10.74 22.89 -5.13
CA TYR A 42 -11.22 22.39 -3.85
C TYR A 42 -10.23 21.41 -3.25
N ALA A 43 -10.02 21.41 -1.94
CA ALA A 43 -9.10 20.48 -1.29
C ALA A 43 -9.45 19.01 -1.58
N CYS A 44 -10.74 18.70 -1.79
CA CYS A 44 -11.22 17.39 -2.23
C CYS A 44 -10.89 17.00 -3.68
N ALA A 45 -10.34 17.91 -4.47
CA ALA A 45 -9.92 17.69 -5.84
C ALA A 45 -8.58 18.40 -6.13
N ASN A 46 -7.75 18.55 -5.10
CA ASN A 46 -6.46 19.22 -5.19
C ASN A 46 -5.34 18.17 -5.08
N ASP A 47 -4.60 18.00 -6.17
CA ASP A 47 -3.55 16.99 -6.31
C ASP A 47 -2.37 17.23 -5.34
N ASP A 48 -1.99 18.49 -5.11
CA ASP A 48 -0.96 18.83 -4.13
C ASP A 48 -1.38 18.38 -2.72
N ILE A 49 -2.60 18.71 -2.30
CA ILE A 49 -3.05 18.42 -0.94
C ILE A 49 -3.16 16.91 -0.71
N LEU A 50 -3.80 16.20 -1.63
CA LEU A 50 -4.16 14.80 -1.43
C LEU A 50 -3.08 13.82 -1.88
N ASN A 51 -2.57 13.94 -3.10
CA ASN A 51 -1.60 12.98 -3.63
C ASN A 51 -0.18 13.31 -3.20
N LYS A 52 0.25 14.57 -3.34
CA LYS A 52 1.63 14.97 -3.02
C LYS A 52 1.86 15.06 -1.52
N HIS A 53 1.11 15.89 -0.79
CA HIS A 53 1.35 16.12 0.63
C HIS A 53 0.81 14.99 1.51
N LEU A 54 -0.47 14.65 1.42
CA LEU A 54 -1.07 13.66 2.30
C LEU A 54 -0.60 12.22 1.98
N LYS A 55 -0.72 11.77 0.73
CA LYS A 55 -0.39 10.38 0.34
C LYS A 55 1.09 10.16 0.05
N GLY A 56 1.78 11.16 -0.50
CA GLY A 56 3.19 11.13 -0.86
C GLY A 56 4.09 11.43 0.33
N GLU A 57 4.13 12.68 0.77
CA GLU A 57 5.04 13.17 1.80
C GLU A 57 4.71 12.63 3.19
N MET A 58 3.45 12.68 3.62
CA MET A 58 3.03 12.14 4.93
C MET A 58 2.85 10.61 4.91
N GLY A 59 2.79 9.99 3.71
CA GLY A 59 2.65 8.55 3.57
C GLY A 59 1.27 7.98 3.96
N PHE A 60 0.21 8.79 3.94
CA PHE A 60 -1.14 8.34 4.30
C PHE A 60 -1.65 7.24 3.36
N ARG A 61 -2.08 6.11 3.95
CA ARG A 61 -2.58 4.93 3.23
C ARG A 61 -4.07 4.63 3.45
N GLY A 62 -4.74 5.42 4.29
CA GLY A 62 -6.17 5.31 4.56
C GLY A 62 -7.04 5.88 3.45
N ILE A 63 -8.33 6.06 3.77
CA ILE A 63 -9.32 6.59 2.84
C ILE A 63 -9.45 8.11 2.98
N VAL A 64 -9.52 8.82 1.85
CA VAL A 64 -9.92 10.23 1.79
C VAL A 64 -11.41 10.33 1.49
N ILE A 65 -12.15 10.96 2.38
CA ILE A 65 -13.61 11.13 2.28
C ILE A 65 -13.93 12.62 2.08
N SER A 66 -14.87 12.96 1.22
CA SER A 66 -15.36 14.34 1.15
C SER A 66 -16.33 14.63 2.28
N ASP A 67 -16.34 15.85 2.78
CA ASP A 67 -17.51 16.34 3.53
C ASP A 67 -18.74 16.45 2.60
N TRP A 68 -19.90 16.69 3.18
CA TRP A 68 -21.18 16.75 2.51
C TRP A 68 -21.23 17.92 1.52
N ASP A 69 -21.37 17.65 0.23
CA ASP A 69 -21.30 18.67 -0.81
C ASP A 69 -19.92 19.38 -0.92
N ALA A 70 -18.84 18.85 -0.34
CA ALA A 70 -17.49 19.44 -0.51
C ALA A 70 -16.95 19.31 -1.94
N THR A 71 -17.54 18.42 -2.71
CA THR A 71 -17.36 18.26 -4.15
C THR A 71 -18.35 19.08 -4.98
N LYS A 72 -19.25 19.87 -4.37
CA LYS A 72 -20.24 20.66 -5.11
C LYS A 72 -19.63 21.96 -5.61
N CYS A 73 -19.75 22.21 -6.91
CA CYS A 73 -19.25 23.41 -7.55
C CYS A 73 -20.14 24.61 -7.21
N GLN A 74 -19.73 25.31 -6.15
CA GLN A 74 -20.37 26.55 -5.71
C GLN A 74 -20.21 27.66 -6.75
N PRO A 75 -21.17 28.60 -6.87
CA PRO A 75 -21.13 29.68 -7.87
C PRO A 75 -19.89 30.58 -7.81
N GLY A 76 -19.20 30.68 -6.67
CA GLY A 76 -17.95 31.45 -6.55
C GLY A 76 -16.68 30.71 -6.96
N ALA A 77 -16.82 29.47 -7.41
CA ALA A 77 -15.73 28.51 -7.62
C ALA A 77 -15.96 27.60 -8.83
N ASP A 78 -16.97 27.90 -9.65
CA ASP A 78 -17.35 27.20 -10.87
C ASP A 78 -16.26 27.20 -11.96
N HIS A 79 -15.32 28.15 -11.88
CA HIS A 79 -14.12 28.24 -12.72
C HIS A 79 -13.00 27.27 -12.30
N SER A 80 -13.16 26.56 -11.18
CA SER A 80 -12.19 25.57 -10.72
C SER A 80 -12.09 24.41 -11.72
N PRO A 81 -10.91 23.79 -11.89
CA PRO A 81 -10.75 22.59 -12.71
C PRO A 81 -11.75 21.49 -12.33
N GLY A 82 -12.34 20.85 -13.34
CA GLY A 82 -13.34 19.80 -13.14
C GLY A 82 -14.71 20.29 -12.67
N CYS A 83 -14.93 21.60 -12.51
CA CYS A 83 -16.20 22.15 -12.05
C CYS A 83 -17.13 22.62 -13.17
N SER A 84 -18.44 22.54 -12.89
CA SER A 84 -19.50 23.14 -13.69
C SER A 84 -20.56 23.73 -12.76
N PRO A 85 -21.12 24.92 -13.05
CA PRO A 85 -22.09 25.57 -12.17
C PRO A 85 -23.25 24.65 -11.78
N GLY A 86 -23.51 24.53 -10.48
CA GLY A 86 -24.62 23.72 -9.95
C GLY A 86 -24.43 22.21 -10.05
N LYS A 87 -23.26 21.73 -10.48
CA LYS A 87 -22.89 20.31 -10.52
C LYS A 87 -21.87 19.99 -9.43
N TYR A 88 -21.57 18.70 -9.29
CA TYR A 88 -20.40 18.23 -8.55
C TYR A 88 -19.16 18.27 -9.46
N ILE A 89 -17.98 18.31 -8.84
CA ILE A 89 -16.69 18.16 -9.52
C ILE A 89 -16.73 16.85 -10.31
N ASP A 90 -16.13 16.86 -11.48
CA ASP A 90 -15.96 15.67 -12.30
C ASP A 90 -15.34 14.51 -11.49
N ASN A 91 -15.97 13.35 -11.56
CA ASN A 91 -15.62 12.20 -10.73
C ASN A 91 -14.20 11.68 -11.02
N ASP A 92 -13.81 11.65 -12.30
CA ASP A 92 -12.47 11.21 -12.70
C ASP A 92 -11.43 12.24 -12.24
N PHE A 93 -11.76 13.53 -12.33
CA PHE A 93 -10.93 14.60 -11.82
C PHE A 93 -10.68 14.49 -10.31
N ALA A 94 -11.74 14.35 -9.50
CA ALA A 94 -11.62 14.21 -8.04
C ALA A 94 -10.92 12.89 -7.66
N ALA A 95 -11.22 11.80 -8.38
CA ALA A 95 -10.58 10.51 -8.16
C ALA A 95 -9.08 10.53 -8.47
N ASP A 96 -8.69 11.17 -9.57
CA ASP A 96 -7.29 11.29 -9.96
C ASP A 96 -6.51 12.16 -9.00
N ALA A 97 -7.14 13.23 -8.48
CA ALA A 97 -6.58 14.05 -7.41
C ALA A 97 -6.46 13.32 -6.07
N GLY A 98 -7.07 12.14 -5.91
CA GLY A 98 -6.89 11.29 -4.74
C GLY A 98 -8.07 11.22 -3.77
N LEU A 99 -9.26 11.69 -4.15
CA LEU A 99 -10.48 11.45 -3.36
C LEU A 99 -10.89 9.98 -3.45
N ASP A 100 -11.17 9.31 -2.33
CA ASP A 100 -11.56 7.90 -2.33
C ASP A 100 -13.08 7.70 -2.21
N LEU A 101 -13.77 8.54 -1.44
CA LEU A 101 -15.23 8.48 -1.22
C LEU A 101 -15.84 9.89 -1.18
N GLU A 102 -16.99 10.07 -1.82
CA GLU A 102 -17.78 11.31 -1.78
C GLU A 102 -18.92 11.21 -0.73
N MET A 103 -19.34 12.31 -0.11
CA MET A 103 -20.58 12.41 0.65
C MET A 103 -21.53 13.45 0.03
N PRO A 104 -22.86 13.22 0.01
CA PRO A 104 -23.59 12.10 0.63
C PRO A 104 -23.64 10.80 -0.15
N SER A 105 -23.14 10.81 -1.39
CA SER A 105 -23.27 9.66 -2.26
C SER A 105 -22.09 8.72 -2.06
N CYS A 106 -22.32 7.48 -1.59
CA CYS A 106 -21.29 6.43 -1.50
C CYS A 106 -20.78 5.95 -2.87
N ILE A 107 -20.88 6.79 -3.90
CA ILE A 107 -20.67 6.47 -5.29
C ILE A 107 -19.86 7.62 -5.90
N SER A 108 -18.55 7.64 -5.68
CA SER A 108 -17.61 8.42 -6.53
C SER A 108 -17.65 8.02 -8.02
N PHE A 109 -18.67 7.27 -8.47
CA PHE A 109 -18.76 6.50 -9.71
C PHE A 109 -20.19 6.43 -10.23
N LYS A 110 -20.90 7.56 -10.36
CA LYS A 110 -22.13 7.54 -11.17
C LYS A 110 -21.71 7.39 -12.64
N GLY A 111 -21.53 6.14 -13.09
CA GLY A 111 -21.06 5.81 -14.45
C GLY A 111 -20.08 4.64 -14.56
N GLY A 112 -19.56 4.11 -13.45
CA GLY A 112 -18.70 2.92 -13.46
C GLY A 112 -17.39 3.06 -12.70
N VAL A 113 -16.74 1.91 -12.52
CA VAL A 113 -15.45 1.68 -11.89
C VAL A 113 -14.40 2.62 -12.52
N THR A 114 -13.92 3.64 -11.79
CA THR A 114 -12.75 4.41 -12.29
C THR A 114 -11.57 3.48 -12.54
N LYS A 115 -10.63 3.90 -13.40
CA LYS A 115 -9.35 3.20 -13.62
C LYS A 115 -8.60 2.88 -12.31
N ARG A 116 -8.90 3.58 -11.21
CA ARG A 116 -8.30 3.42 -9.87
C ARG A 116 -9.18 2.71 -8.84
N ALA A 117 -10.31 2.11 -9.23
CA ALA A 117 -11.22 1.50 -8.25
C ALA A 117 -10.59 0.33 -7.47
N ALA A 118 -9.65 -0.42 -8.08
CA ALA A 118 -8.92 -1.47 -7.38
C ALA A 118 -8.03 -0.90 -6.27
N GLU A 119 -7.32 0.19 -6.54
CA GLU A 119 -6.50 0.90 -5.54
C GLU A 119 -7.37 1.47 -4.41
N LYS A 120 -8.53 2.02 -4.75
CA LYS A 120 -9.49 2.57 -3.77
C LYS A 120 -10.10 1.47 -2.91
N ALA A 121 -10.51 0.36 -3.50
CA ALA A 121 -11.01 -0.81 -2.77
C ALA A 121 -9.94 -1.37 -1.83
N ALA A 122 -8.66 -1.39 -2.25
CA ALA A 122 -7.55 -1.78 -1.40
C ALA A 122 -7.36 -0.82 -0.21
N ARG A 123 -7.53 0.50 -0.41
CA ARG A 123 -7.47 1.51 0.69
C ARG A 123 -8.66 1.39 1.65
N LEU A 124 -9.87 1.16 1.15
CA LEU A 124 -11.04 0.89 2.01
C LEU A 124 -10.81 -0.37 2.85
N LYS A 125 -10.28 -1.43 2.24
CA LYS A 125 -9.94 -2.68 2.92
C LYS A 125 -8.84 -2.47 3.95
N TRP A 126 -7.79 -1.73 3.62
CA TRP A 126 -6.73 -1.36 4.57
C TRP A 126 -7.26 -0.56 5.76
N ALA A 127 -8.08 0.46 5.51
CA ALA A 127 -8.68 1.27 6.57
C ALA A 127 -9.55 0.42 7.50
N PHE A 128 -10.27 -0.56 6.95
CA PHE A 128 -11.06 -1.52 7.72
C PHE A 128 -10.19 -2.45 8.57
N MET A 129 -9.13 -3.02 7.99
CA MET A 129 -8.18 -3.89 8.71
C MET A 129 -7.41 -3.15 9.81
N ASN A 130 -7.02 -1.90 9.54
CA ASN A 130 -6.26 -1.05 10.47
C ASN A 130 -7.11 -0.60 11.70
N GLN A 131 -8.43 -0.71 11.64
CA GLN A 131 -9.32 -0.56 12.80
C GLN A 131 -9.49 -1.84 13.61
N GLY A 132 -8.70 -2.89 13.31
CA GLY A 132 -8.85 -4.21 13.93
C GLY A 132 -10.08 -4.97 13.43
N ARG A 133 -10.85 -4.44 12.47
CA ARG A 133 -12.06 -5.08 11.96
C ARG A 133 -11.71 -6.14 10.92
N SER A 134 -12.44 -7.25 10.93
CA SER A 134 -12.31 -8.35 9.98
C SER A 134 -13.61 -8.48 9.20
N THR A 135 -13.53 -8.66 7.89
CA THR A 135 -14.74 -8.98 7.10
C THR A 135 -15.26 -10.38 7.41
N SER A 136 -14.46 -11.18 8.11
CA SER A 136 -14.81 -12.50 8.62
C SER A 136 -15.55 -12.34 9.95
N GLY A 137 -16.88 -12.28 9.90
CA GLY A 137 -17.73 -12.42 11.10
C GLY A 137 -18.83 -11.37 11.28
N ASP A 138 -18.77 -10.24 10.57
CA ASP A 138 -19.77 -9.18 10.74
C ASP A 138 -21.11 -9.56 10.08
N MET A 139 -22.09 -9.85 10.93
CA MET A 139 -23.47 -10.19 10.55
C MET A 139 -24.28 -8.90 10.43
N LEU A 140 -24.82 -8.60 9.24
CA LEU A 140 -25.71 -7.46 9.04
C LEU A 140 -27.06 -7.69 9.76
N PRO A 141 -27.82 -6.62 10.07
CA PRO A 141 -29.19 -6.75 10.55
C PRO A 141 -30.01 -7.65 9.60
N GLY A 142 -30.50 -8.77 10.11
CA GLY A 142 -31.18 -9.80 9.32
C GLY A 142 -30.34 -11.04 8.97
N GLY A 143 -29.23 -11.31 9.67
CA GLY A 143 -28.58 -12.63 9.67
C GLY A 143 -27.77 -12.95 8.41
N ARG A 144 -27.52 -11.95 7.55
CA ARG A 144 -26.78 -12.13 6.29
C ARG A 144 -25.35 -11.63 6.45
N ARG A 145 -24.40 -12.45 5.99
CA ARG A 145 -22.99 -12.06 5.90
C ARG A 145 -22.79 -11.09 4.72
N LEU A 146 -21.84 -10.16 4.86
CA LEU A 146 -21.57 -9.11 3.87
C LEU A 146 -21.09 -9.66 2.52
N ASP A 147 -20.47 -10.84 2.53
CA ASP A 147 -20.02 -11.62 1.37
C ASP A 147 -21.16 -12.00 0.39
N GLN A 148 -22.37 -12.23 0.89
CA GLN A 148 -23.49 -12.75 0.09
C GLN A 148 -24.19 -11.69 -0.77
N ARG A 149 -24.05 -10.39 -0.48
CA ARG A 149 -24.75 -9.33 -1.24
C ARG A 149 -23.96 -8.74 -2.40
N LEU A 150 -22.65 -8.97 -2.48
CA LEU A 150 -21.85 -8.64 -3.66
C LEU A 150 -22.07 -9.63 -4.82
N SER A 151 -22.81 -10.72 -4.58
CA SER A 151 -23.07 -11.78 -5.56
C SER A 151 -24.46 -11.71 -6.25
N GLY A 152 -25.14 -10.55 -6.19
CA GLY A 152 -26.48 -10.38 -6.76
C GLY A 152 -26.51 -9.80 -8.17
N ASN A 153 -26.63 -10.68 -9.18
CA ASN A 153 -27.11 -10.40 -10.55
C ASN A 153 -26.31 -9.40 -11.42
N ALA A 154 -24.99 -9.56 -11.49
CA ALA A 154 -24.25 -9.15 -12.68
C ALA A 154 -23.94 -10.38 -13.53
N THR A 155 -24.57 -10.50 -14.70
CA THR A 155 -24.24 -11.48 -15.73
C THR A 155 -22.88 -11.11 -16.37
N GLY A 156 -21.82 -11.28 -15.60
CA GLY A 156 -20.44 -11.07 -16.01
C GLY A 156 -19.56 -11.82 -15.01
N GLN A 157 -18.82 -12.80 -15.50
CA GLN A 157 -17.96 -13.70 -14.73
C GLN A 157 -17.01 -12.91 -13.81
N GLY A 158 -17.32 -12.88 -12.52
CA GLY A 158 -16.43 -12.40 -11.46
C GLY A 158 -16.38 -13.47 -10.38
N ALA A 159 -15.58 -14.51 -10.62
CA ALA A 159 -15.29 -15.52 -9.62
C ALA A 159 -14.64 -14.85 -8.40
N GLY A 160 -15.19 -15.08 -7.20
CA GLY A 160 -14.43 -14.86 -5.97
C GLY A 160 -13.16 -15.70 -6.07
N ARG A 161 -11.99 -15.06 -6.09
CA ARG A 161 -10.72 -15.77 -6.26
C ARG A 161 -10.51 -16.67 -5.05
N SER A 162 -10.50 -17.97 -5.29
CA SER A 162 -9.99 -18.97 -4.36
C SER A 162 -8.52 -18.63 -4.02
N LEU A 163 -8.04 -19.01 -2.83
CA LEU A 163 -6.59 -18.98 -2.51
C LEU A 163 -5.77 -19.69 -3.60
N GLN A 164 -6.35 -20.71 -4.23
CA GLN A 164 -5.73 -21.48 -5.32
C GLN A 164 -5.67 -20.72 -6.67
N ASP A 165 -6.48 -19.68 -6.86
CA ASP A 165 -6.50 -18.82 -8.07
C ASP A 165 -5.81 -17.46 -7.85
N SER A 166 -5.21 -17.28 -6.67
CA SER A 166 -4.52 -16.04 -6.31
C SER A 166 -3.11 -16.04 -6.92
N PRO A 167 -2.61 -14.88 -7.39
CA PRO A 167 -1.29 -14.83 -8.00
C PRO A 167 -0.25 -15.25 -6.97
N VAL A 168 0.66 -16.13 -7.40
CA VAL A 168 1.87 -16.46 -6.66
C VAL A 168 2.78 -15.25 -6.66
N GLN A 169 3.36 -14.96 -5.50
CA GLN A 169 4.12 -13.76 -5.26
C GLN A 169 5.40 -14.10 -4.50
N PHE A 170 6.41 -13.24 -4.66
CA PHE A 170 7.68 -13.33 -3.95
C PHE A 170 7.73 -12.19 -2.94
N ILE A 171 8.46 -12.43 -1.85
CA ILE A 171 8.80 -11.38 -0.88
C ILE A 171 10.32 -11.25 -0.90
N GLN A 172 10.79 -10.12 -1.39
CA GLN A 172 12.20 -9.79 -1.54
C GLN A 172 12.63 -8.80 -0.47
N TRP A 173 13.88 -8.87 -0.08
CA TRP A 173 14.48 -7.82 0.72
C TRP A 173 14.73 -6.60 -0.18
N TYR A 174 14.13 -5.45 0.13
CA TYR A 174 14.13 -4.30 -0.76
C TYR A 174 15.54 -3.81 -1.12
N ASN A 175 16.45 -3.74 -0.14
CA ASN A 175 17.83 -3.29 -0.37
C ASN A 175 18.73 -4.37 -0.98
N HIS A 176 18.26 -5.62 -1.02
CA HIS A 176 18.97 -6.76 -1.60
C HIS A 176 17.99 -7.54 -2.49
N PRO A 177 17.65 -7.04 -3.69
CA PRO A 177 16.58 -7.60 -4.53
C PRO A 177 16.87 -9.02 -5.05
N HIS A 178 18.11 -9.49 -4.91
CA HIS A 178 18.51 -10.87 -5.16
C HIS A 178 18.29 -11.80 -3.96
N LYS A 179 17.76 -11.29 -2.84
CA LYS A 179 17.44 -12.06 -1.64
C LYS A 179 15.93 -12.13 -1.44
N CYS A 180 15.45 -13.36 -1.31
CA CYS A 180 14.04 -13.71 -1.19
C CYS A 180 13.79 -14.41 0.15
N LEU A 181 12.60 -14.19 0.70
CA LEU A 181 12.04 -15.05 1.73
C LEU A 181 11.90 -16.47 1.20
N GLN A 182 12.26 -17.43 2.03
CA GLN A 182 12.25 -18.84 1.71
C GLN A 182 11.81 -19.64 2.93
N VAL A 183 11.05 -20.71 2.70
CA VAL A 183 10.87 -21.79 3.69
C VAL A 183 12.07 -22.74 3.59
N GLU A 184 12.72 -23.03 4.72
CA GLU A 184 13.82 -23.99 4.79
C GLU A 184 13.40 -25.37 4.27
N GLY A 185 14.27 -25.97 3.46
CA GLY A 185 14.04 -27.29 2.89
C GLY A 185 13.01 -27.29 1.75
N ASP A 186 12.44 -28.46 1.48
CA ASP A 186 11.48 -28.72 0.42
C ASP A 186 10.23 -29.46 0.91
N GLN A 187 10.01 -29.50 2.24
CA GLN A 187 8.95 -30.26 2.88
C GLN A 187 7.97 -29.35 3.64
N ALA A 188 6.68 -29.69 3.59
CA ALA A 188 5.61 -29.03 4.35
C ALA A 188 5.57 -29.51 5.81
N LEU A 189 6.68 -29.41 6.53
CA LEU A 189 6.75 -29.79 7.95
C LEU A 189 6.42 -28.59 8.84
N LEU A 190 5.82 -28.85 10.00
CA LEU A 190 5.56 -27.82 11.00
C LEU A 190 6.88 -27.34 11.62
N GLY A 191 7.00 -26.03 11.80
CA GLY A 191 8.17 -25.41 12.42
C GLY A 191 9.37 -25.25 11.49
N MET A 192 9.18 -25.43 10.17
CA MET A 192 10.23 -25.08 9.20
C MET A 192 10.57 -23.60 9.32
N ARG A 193 11.86 -23.29 9.24
CA ARG A 193 12.36 -21.93 9.43
C ARG A 193 12.00 -21.07 8.23
N LEU A 194 11.56 -19.84 8.48
CA LEU A 194 11.50 -18.82 7.44
C LEU A 194 12.86 -18.13 7.36
N GLU A 195 13.55 -18.29 6.24
CA GLU A 195 14.92 -17.84 6.05
C GLU A 195 15.06 -16.90 4.85
N LEU A 196 16.19 -16.22 4.79
CA LEU A 196 16.63 -15.47 3.64
C LEU A 196 17.52 -16.36 2.75
N TRP A 197 17.23 -16.38 1.45
CA TRP A 197 18.02 -17.10 0.46
C TRP A 197 18.16 -16.28 -0.82
N ASP A 198 19.13 -16.61 -1.67
CA ASP A 198 19.16 -16.07 -3.02
C ASP A 198 17.83 -16.36 -3.74
N CYS A 199 17.33 -15.39 -4.50
CA CYS A 199 16.09 -15.55 -5.23
C CYS A 199 16.23 -16.66 -6.29
N LEU A 200 15.37 -17.67 -6.16
CA LEU A 200 15.29 -18.83 -7.04
C LEU A 200 13.82 -19.00 -7.44
N ASP A 201 13.57 -19.36 -8.70
CA ASP A 201 12.22 -19.69 -9.14
C ASP A 201 11.84 -21.11 -8.67
N THR A 202 11.54 -21.22 -7.38
CA THR A 202 11.23 -22.48 -6.71
C THR A 202 10.00 -22.33 -5.81
N PRO A 203 9.17 -23.38 -5.65
CA PRO A 203 7.97 -23.32 -4.82
C PRO A 203 8.21 -22.91 -3.36
N LYS A 204 9.42 -23.15 -2.82
CA LYS A 204 9.80 -22.77 -1.45
C LYS A 204 9.96 -21.26 -1.20
N GLN A 205 10.02 -20.44 -2.26
CA GLN A 205 10.09 -18.97 -2.17
C GLN A 205 8.79 -18.28 -2.62
N GLN A 206 7.79 -19.08 -2.95
CA GLN A 206 6.53 -18.64 -3.51
C GLN A 206 5.49 -18.57 -2.39
N PHE A 207 4.82 -17.43 -2.28
CA PHE A 207 3.80 -17.17 -1.28
C PHE A 207 2.52 -16.66 -1.95
N VAL A 208 1.41 -16.84 -1.24
CA VAL A 208 0.09 -16.35 -1.65
C VAL A 208 -0.50 -15.58 -0.49
N TRP A 209 -0.90 -14.33 -0.75
CA TRP A 209 -1.69 -13.56 0.20
C TRP A 209 -2.78 -12.80 -0.55
N THR A 210 -3.98 -12.84 -0.01
CA THR A 210 -5.16 -12.13 -0.55
C THR A 210 -5.46 -10.85 0.24
N GLY A 211 -4.82 -10.71 1.40
CA GLY A 211 -5.10 -9.70 2.41
C GLY A 211 -6.50 -9.80 3.00
N VAL A 212 -7.29 -10.86 2.72
CA VAL A 212 -8.63 -11.04 3.30
C VAL A 212 -8.52 -11.55 4.74
N ASP A 213 -7.73 -12.58 4.93
CA ASP A 213 -7.40 -13.21 6.22
C ASP A 213 -6.18 -12.57 6.90
N SER A 214 -5.47 -11.66 6.21
CA SER A 214 -4.18 -11.12 6.67
C SER A 214 -3.11 -12.20 6.85
N LYS A 215 -3.23 -13.35 6.19
CA LYS A 215 -2.25 -14.44 6.28
C LYS A 215 -1.34 -14.45 5.07
N ILE A 216 -0.12 -14.96 5.27
CA ILE A 216 0.84 -15.23 4.21
C ILE A 216 0.89 -16.74 4.06
N HIS A 217 0.21 -17.26 3.05
CA HIS A 217 0.19 -18.69 2.77
C HIS A 217 1.43 -19.08 1.97
N TRP A 218 1.97 -20.24 2.27
CA TRP A 218 2.98 -20.83 1.41
C TRP A 218 2.33 -21.37 0.14
N ALA A 219 2.91 -21.08 -1.04
CA ALA A 219 2.29 -21.45 -2.30
C ALA A 219 2.33 -22.97 -2.54
N ALA A 220 3.33 -23.68 -2.00
CA ALA A 220 3.45 -25.13 -2.17
C ALA A 220 2.42 -25.92 -1.33
N ASP A 221 2.00 -25.38 -0.18
CA ASP A 221 0.89 -25.91 0.61
C ASP A 221 0.09 -24.76 1.24
N PRO A 222 -1.10 -24.43 0.70
CA PRO A 222 -1.94 -23.36 1.22
C PRO A 222 -2.45 -23.56 2.65
N LYS A 223 -2.31 -24.75 3.23
CA LYS A 223 -2.61 -25.00 4.65
C LYS A 223 -1.51 -24.50 5.59
N MET A 224 -0.40 -24.05 5.04
CA MET A 224 0.75 -23.57 5.79
C MET A 224 0.87 -22.06 5.70
N CYS A 225 1.07 -21.42 6.84
CA CYS A 225 1.11 -19.97 7.01
C CYS A 225 2.42 -19.55 7.67
N VAL A 226 2.89 -18.35 7.33
CA VAL A 226 3.93 -17.67 8.10
C VAL A 226 3.41 -17.41 9.51
N ASP A 227 4.26 -17.66 10.50
CA ASP A 227 3.89 -17.77 11.91
C ASP A 227 5.02 -17.19 12.79
N VAL A 228 4.65 -16.52 13.88
CA VAL A 228 5.60 -16.07 14.90
C VAL A 228 5.72 -17.15 15.96
N THR A 229 6.88 -17.79 16.05
CA THR A 229 7.05 -18.97 16.89
C THR A 229 6.57 -18.76 18.33
N ALA A 230 5.66 -19.64 18.76
CA ALA A 230 5.11 -19.70 20.12
C ALA A 230 4.40 -18.42 20.57
N HIS A 231 3.77 -17.67 19.66
CA HIS A 231 3.08 -16.40 19.92
C HIS A 231 3.98 -15.35 20.60
N LYS A 232 5.29 -15.46 20.44
CA LYS A 232 6.25 -14.60 21.14
C LYS A 232 6.49 -13.34 20.32
N PHE A 233 5.89 -12.20 20.69
CA PHE A 233 6.11 -10.92 20.00
C PHE A 233 7.22 -10.09 20.67
N SER A 234 8.47 -10.48 20.49
CA SER A 234 9.63 -9.78 21.04
C SER A 234 10.76 -9.68 20.03
N ASN A 235 11.69 -8.75 20.22
CA ASN A 235 12.89 -8.65 19.40
C ASN A 235 13.66 -9.98 19.39
N GLY A 236 13.89 -10.52 18.19
CA GLY A 236 14.57 -11.78 17.99
C GLY A 236 13.66 -13.01 18.03
N SER A 237 12.34 -12.83 18.10
CA SER A 237 11.42 -13.95 17.95
C SER A 237 11.50 -14.50 16.53
N PRO A 238 11.78 -15.80 16.33
CA PRO A 238 11.93 -16.37 15.00
C PRO A 238 10.58 -16.47 14.29
N LEU A 239 10.64 -16.39 12.96
CA LEU A 239 9.52 -16.68 12.08
C LEU A 239 9.63 -18.11 11.55
N GLN A 240 8.51 -18.80 11.48
CA GLN A 240 8.43 -20.16 11.01
C GLN A 240 7.25 -20.35 10.06
N LEU A 241 7.17 -21.55 9.50
CA LEU A 241 6.00 -22.04 8.82
C LEU A 241 5.22 -22.96 9.77
N TRP A 242 3.93 -22.69 9.92
CA TRP A 242 3.02 -23.48 10.76
C TRP A 242 1.69 -23.72 10.06
N GLU A 243 0.87 -24.64 10.58
CA GLU A 243 -0.49 -24.82 10.02
C GLU A 243 -1.31 -23.54 10.21
N CYS A 244 -2.09 -23.17 9.19
CA CYS A 244 -2.95 -21.99 9.24
C CYS A 244 -4.10 -22.23 10.23
N LEU A 245 -4.10 -21.52 11.36
CA LEU A 245 -5.09 -21.64 12.43
C LEU A 245 -6.09 -20.48 12.44
N GLU A 246 -7.38 -20.78 12.49
CA GLU A 246 -8.43 -19.75 12.55
C GLU A 246 -8.38 -18.99 13.88
N GLY A 247 -8.33 -17.66 13.82
CA GLY A 247 -8.32 -16.80 15.00
C GLY A 247 -6.95 -16.61 15.66
N ASP A 248 -5.89 -17.23 15.13
CA ASP A 248 -4.54 -17.11 15.69
C ASP A 248 -3.87 -15.80 15.29
N ASP A 249 -3.40 -15.03 16.28
CA ASP A 249 -2.99 -13.64 16.08
C ASP A 249 -1.52 -13.49 15.62
N ASP A 250 -0.72 -14.53 15.81
CA ASP A 250 0.67 -14.68 15.42
C ASP A 250 0.88 -15.05 13.94
N GLN A 251 -0.20 -15.39 13.24
CA GLN A 251 -0.21 -15.69 11.80
C GLN A 251 -0.75 -14.54 10.94
N HIS A 252 -1.14 -13.43 11.57
CA HIS A 252 -1.72 -12.29 10.88
C HIS A 252 -0.68 -11.18 10.66
N PHE A 253 -0.46 -10.82 9.41
CA PHE A 253 0.49 -9.80 8.98
C PHE A 253 -0.18 -8.72 8.12
N LEU A 254 0.24 -7.48 8.33
CA LEU A 254 -0.12 -6.32 7.54
C LEU A 254 0.96 -6.10 6.48
N ILE A 255 0.64 -6.47 5.24
CA ILE A 255 1.49 -6.22 4.07
C ILE A 255 1.12 -4.88 3.43
N SER A 256 2.12 -4.14 2.96
CA SER A 256 1.90 -2.88 2.23
C SER A 256 1.14 -3.12 0.92
N PRO A 257 0.03 -2.40 0.65
CA PRO A 257 -0.74 -2.57 -0.57
C PRO A 257 -0.02 -2.10 -1.84
N THR A 258 1.04 -1.29 -1.69
CA THR A 258 1.91 -0.90 -2.83
C THR A 258 2.91 -1.99 -3.20
N GLY A 259 2.95 -3.09 -2.44
CA GLY A 259 3.94 -4.14 -2.59
C GLY A 259 5.34 -3.74 -2.11
N ILE A 260 5.54 -2.55 -1.56
CA ILE A 260 6.81 -2.12 -0.96
C ILE A 260 6.53 -1.53 0.41
N GLY A 261 7.24 -1.99 1.42
CA GLY A 261 7.11 -1.50 2.78
C GLY A 261 7.46 -2.54 3.83
N LYS A 262 7.17 -2.19 5.07
CA LYS A 262 7.35 -3.12 6.18
C LYS A 262 6.20 -4.11 6.26
N ILE A 263 6.51 -5.36 6.54
CA ILE A 263 5.50 -6.37 6.88
C ILE A 263 5.38 -6.39 8.40
N ARG A 264 4.24 -5.96 8.92
CA ARG A 264 3.99 -5.81 10.37
C ARG A 264 3.15 -6.95 10.92
N SER A 265 3.37 -7.34 12.16
CA SER A 265 2.39 -8.18 12.87
C SER A 265 1.08 -7.39 13.02
N ARG A 266 -0.06 -8.05 12.79
CA ARG A 266 -1.38 -7.45 13.03
C ARG A 266 -1.67 -7.33 14.53
N ALA A 267 -1.29 -8.33 15.32
CA ALA A 267 -1.43 -8.32 16.77
C ALA A 267 -0.57 -7.23 17.43
N HIS A 268 0.64 -7.04 16.92
CA HIS A 268 1.60 -6.05 17.42
C HIS A 268 2.13 -5.19 16.25
N PRO A 269 1.43 -4.12 15.83
CA PRO A 269 1.81 -3.31 14.65
C PRO A 269 3.15 -2.57 14.74
N HIS A 270 3.75 -2.52 15.94
CA HIS A 270 5.09 -2.01 16.18
C HIS A 270 6.17 -3.10 15.98
N MET A 271 5.81 -4.34 15.66
CA MET A 271 6.73 -5.42 15.34
C MET A 271 6.68 -5.71 13.83
N CYS A 272 7.86 -5.81 13.23
CA CYS A 272 8.08 -5.97 11.81
C CYS A 272 8.89 -7.24 11.53
N ILE A 273 8.64 -7.87 10.38
CA ILE A 273 9.56 -8.88 9.82
C ILE A 273 10.90 -8.19 9.53
N ASP A 274 11.97 -8.84 9.94
CA ASP A 274 13.32 -8.29 10.01
C ASP A 274 14.35 -9.32 9.54
N VAL A 275 15.30 -8.86 8.73
CA VAL A 275 16.47 -9.66 8.34
C VAL A 275 17.47 -9.67 9.50
N THR A 276 17.59 -10.81 10.17
CA THR A 276 18.44 -10.91 11.36
C THR A 276 19.87 -10.42 11.12
N ARG A 277 20.27 -9.39 11.88
CA ARG A 277 21.63 -8.82 11.91
C ARG A 277 22.13 -8.28 10.57
N HIS A 278 21.25 -7.77 9.70
CA HIS A 278 21.64 -7.28 8.37
C HIS A 278 22.35 -8.35 7.50
N SER A 279 22.21 -9.64 7.82
CA SER A 279 23.00 -10.70 7.18
C SER A 279 22.40 -11.11 5.85
N THR A 280 23.21 -11.01 4.80
CA THR A 280 22.91 -11.46 3.43
C THR A 280 23.27 -12.93 3.21
N SER A 281 23.63 -13.67 4.25
CA SER A 281 23.99 -15.09 4.10
C SER A 281 22.74 -15.93 3.80
N ASN A 282 22.87 -16.89 2.89
CA ASN A 282 21.81 -17.87 2.64
C ASN A 282 21.57 -18.72 3.88
N GLY A 283 20.31 -18.94 4.22
CA GLY A 283 19.90 -19.64 5.44
C GLY A 283 19.81 -18.72 6.66
N ASN A 284 19.91 -17.39 6.48
CA ASN A 284 19.72 -16.46 7.58
C ASN A 284 18.26 -16.49 8.05
N GLN A 285 18.03 -16.94 9.28
CA GLN A 285 16.70 -16.98 9.89
C GLN A 285 16.10 -15.58 9.97
N LEU A 286 14.85 -15.42 9.53
CA LEU A 286 14.10 -14.17 9.71
C LEU A 286 13.47 -14.11 11.09
N GLN A 287 13.32 -12.89 11.60
CA GLN A 287 12.82 -12.65 12.94
C GLN A 287 11.76 -11.55 12.95
N LEU A 288 11.06 -11.42 14.07
CA LEU A 288 10.39 -10.18 14.43
C LEU A 288 11.36 -9.25 15.16
N TRP A 289 11.24 -7.97 14.83
CA TRP A 289 11.92 -6.88 15.51
C TRP A 289 11.03 -5.65 15.57
N GLU A 290 11.26 -4.77 16.54
CA GLU A 290 10.58 -3.49 16.62
C GLU A 290 10.74 -2.69 15.32
N CYS A 291 9.66 -2.10 14.82
CA CYS A 291 9.63 -1.37 13.57
C CYS A 291 10.39 -0.04 13.66
N LEU A 292 11.59 0.05 13.06
CA LEU A 292 12.46 1.23 13.15
C LEU A 292 12.41 2.12 11.90
N SER A 293 12.16 3.43 12.01
CA SER A 293 11.83 4.32 10.88
C SER A 293 12.79 4.26 9.67
N ASN A 294 14.08 4.02 9.89
CA ASN A 294 15.13 4.00 8.86
C ASN A 294 15.91 2.67 8.82
N ASP A 295 15.22 1.56 9.07
CA ASP A 295 15.84 0.24 9.04
C ASP A 295 15.56 -0.47 7.71
N GLY A 296 16.64 -0.69 6.96
CA GLY A 296 16.62 -1.37 5.67
C GLY A 296 16.30 -2.85 5.79
N ASP A 297 16.58 -3.50 6.92
CA ASP A 297 16.34 -4.93 7.16
C ASP A 297 14.86 -5.28 7.23
N GLN A 298 14.04 -4.26 7.46
CA GLN A 298 12.60 -4.38 7.67
C GLN A 298 11.81 -3.96 6.43
N LEU A 299 12.49 -3.52 5.37
CA LEU A 299 11.87 -3.04 4.16
C LEU A 299 11.82 -4.18 3.13
N MET A 300 10.60 -4.59 2.80
CA MET A 300 10.35 -5.71 1.90
C MET A 300 9.66 -5.24 0.62
N ALA A 301 9.91 -5.95 -0.47
CA ALA A 301 9.18 -5.85 -1.73
C ALA A 301 8.37 -7.14 -1.93
N SER A 302 7.06 -7.06 -1.82
CA SER A 302 6.10 -8.15 -1.95
C SER A 302 5.24 -7.94 -3.21
N GLY A 303 5.35 -8.83 -4.21
CA GLY A 303 4.59 -8.66 -5.46
C GLY A 303 4.55 -9.92 -6.34
N ALA A 304 3.63 -9.91 -7.30
CA ALA A 304 3.52 -10.97 -8.31
C ALA A 304 4.75 -10.91 -9.23
N VAL A 305 5.21 -12.07 -9.72
CA VAL A 305 6.33 -12.15 -10.66
C VAL A 305 6.10 -11.23 -11.84
N GLN A 306 6.77 -10.09 -11.82
CA GLN A 306 7.29 -9.47 -13.02
C GLN A 306 8.79 -9.46 -12.81
N GLN A 307 9.47 -10.19 -13.69
CA GLN A 307 10.92 -10.22 -13.84
C GLN A 307 11.52 -8.89 -13.43
N ALA A 308 12.49 -8.91 -12.51
CA ALA A 308 13.38 -7.81 -12.14
C ALA A 308 13.06 -6.50 -12.88
N VAL A 309 12.03 -5.79 -12.42
CA VAL A 309 11.76 -4.46 -12.93
C VAL A 309 12.90 -3.64 -12.36
N ASP A 310 13.79 -3.19 -13.23
CA ASP A 310 14.72 -2.11 -12.93
C ASP A 310 13.92 -0.99 -12.23
N LEU A 311 14.07 -0.88 -10.90
CA LEU A 311 13.35 0.10 -10.07
C LEU A 311 13.98 1.50 -10.17
N SER A 312 14.72 1.78 -11.24
CA SER A 312 14.98 3.14 -11.67
C SER A 312 13.66 3.76 -12.15
N PRO A 313 13.12 4.81 -11.52
CA PRO A 313 12.01 5.54 -12.12
C PRO A 313 12.49 6.15 -13.45
N ASP A 314 12.08 5.57 -14.57
CA ASP A 314 12.33 6.09 -15.91
C ASP A 314 11.43 7.31 -16.16
N TRP A 315 11.90 8.47 -15.71
CA TRP A 315 11.26 9.78 -15.88
C TRP A 315 11.30 10.29 -17.33
N SER A 316 11.90 9.54 -18.27
CA SER A 316 12.05 9.98 -19.66
C SER A 316 10.79 9.78 -20.52
N ARG A 317 9.79 9.03 -20.04
CA ARG A 317 8.61 8.65 -20.83
C ARG A 317 7.36 9.52 -20.61
N ASP A 318 7.35 10.38 -19.60
CA ASP A 318 6.20 11.24 -19.27
C ASP A 318 6.42 12.74 -19.57
N MET A 319 7.53 13.10 -20.23
CA MET A 319 7.73 14.47 -20.72
C MET A 319 7.07 14.65 -22.09
N PRO A 320 6.17 15.65 -22.28
CA PRO A 320 5.74 16.04 -23.62
C PRO A 320 6.95 16.52 -24.44
N PRO A 321 6.99 16.28 -25.76
CA PRO A 321 8.12 16.68 -26.57
C PRO A 321 8.18 18.22 -26.67
N GLY A 322 9.26 18.79 -26.18
CA GLY A 322 9.68 20.16 -26.47
C GLY A 322 9.61 21.14 -25.30
N SER A 323 10.71 21.23 -24.56
CA SER A 323 11.25 22.52 -24.11
C SER A 323 12.73 22.32 -23.79
N ASP A 324 13.59 22.76 -24.71
CA ASP A 324 15.02 22.90 -24.47
C ASP A 324 15.23 23.83 -23.27
N VAL A 325 15.74 23.28 -22.18
CA VAL A 325 16.35 24.06 -21.11
C VAL A 325 17.79 23.56 -20.98
N ASP A 326 18.70 24.32 -21.59
CA ASP A 326 20.15 24.15 -21.44
C ASP A 326 20.52 24.15 -19.96
N LEU A 327 20.97 22.99 -19.45
CA LEU A 327 21.68 22.90 -18.18
C LEU A 327 23.20 22.86 -18.48
N PRO A 328 24.02 23.65 -17.77
CA PRO A 328 25.45 23.74 -18.04
C PRO A 328 26.14 22.40 -17.75
N ARG A 329 26.94 21.93 -18.72
CA ARG A 329 27.83 20.77 -18.59
C ARG A 329 28.77 20.97 -17.41
N ALA A 330 28.71 20.05 -16.43
CA ALA A 330 29.78 19.87 -15.47
C ALA A 330 31.01 19.31 -16.18
N GLU A 331 32.12 20.06 -16.15
CA GLU A 331 33.42 19.57 -16.59
C GLU A 331 33.89 18.42 -15.69
N SER A 332 34.31 17.33 -16.32
CA SER A 332 34.94 16.18 -15.68
C SER A 332 36.35 16.54 -15.18
N ALA A 333 36.54 16.63 -13.87
CA ALA A 333 37.86 16.66 -13.26
C ALA A 333 38.49 15.26 -13.35
N ALA A 334 39.46 15.10 -14.25
CA ALA A 334 40.28 13.91 -14.36
C ALA A 334 41.28 13.83 -13.19
N LEU A 335 41.22 12.75 -12.41
CA LEU A 335 42.29 12.37 -11.49
C LEU A 335 43.44 11.75 -12.30
N GLY A 336 44.58 12.44 -12.35
CA GLY A 336 45.82 11.92 -12.94
C GLY A 336 46.48 10.83 -12.08
N PRO A 337 47.37 10.00 -12.65
CA PRO A 337 48.02 8.90 -11.93
C PRO A 337 49.09 9.41 -10.95
N PRO A 338 49.41 8.64 -9.89
CA PRO A 338 50.35 9.06 -8.86
C PRO A 338 51.81 9.03 -9.37
N PRO A 339 52.69 9.92 -8.89
CA PRO A 339 54.11 9.92 -9.27
C PRO A 339 54.87 8.77 -8.60
N ALA A 340 55.98 8.40 -9.26
CA ALA A 340 56.84 7.23 -9.02
C ALA A 340 57.52 7.16 -7.65
#